data_AF-A0A968IHN0-F1
#
_entry.id   AF-A0A968IHN0-F1
#
_cell.length_a   1.000
_cell.length_b   1.000
_cell.length_c   1.000
_cell.angle_alpha   90.00
_cell.angle_beta   90.00
_cell.angle_gamma   90.00
#
_symmetry.space_group_name_H-M   'P 1'
#
loop_
_entity.id
_entity.type
_entity.pdbx_description
1 polymer ?
#
loop_
_entity_poly.entity_id
_entity_poly.type
_entity_poly.pdbx_seq_one_letter_code
_entity_poly.pdbx_strand_id
1 'polypeptide(L)'
;MSIRILLQTTLLSTEEDDWTIARFSMLRDYLANLKEVSGSSLYQVTARDKLLKNPESPTGTIQYFPAHPHEGGIGVPDYAKHARVIATGKSLVTERTFNLAIAAERCSDERGNQLGRVFAQSTFHHFVDYNWDISTGCPSFVDEPPGEGMQKEPQAVADIQCYVKNLALWLAPTS
;
A
#
# COMPACT_ATOMS: atom_id res chain seq x y z
N MET A 1 -14.79 6.14 -28.49
CA MET A 1 -13.56 6.03 -27.68
C MET A 1 -14.03 6.00 -26.23
N SER A 2 -13.73 4.96 -25.46
CA SER A 2 -14.32 4.81 -24.11
C SER A 2 -13.64 5.73 -23.09
N ILE A 3 -14.42 6.32 -22.20
CA ILE A 3 -13.90 7.12 -21.09
C ILE A 3 -13.34 6.18 -20.02
N ARG A 4 -12.11 6.41 -19.56
CA ARG A 4 -11.47 5.60 -18.52
C ARG A 4 -11.87 6.12 -17.14
N ILE A 5 -12.46 5.26 -16.31
CA ILE A 5 -12.86 5.57 -14.94
C ILE A 5 -12.04 4.70 -13.98
N LEU A 6 -11.42 5.33 -12.98
CA LEU A 6 -10.76 4.65 -11.87
C LEU A 6 -11.63 4.77 -10.62
N LEU A 7 -12.11 3.63 -10.13
CA LEU A 7 -12.64 3.49 -8.78
C LEU A 7 -11.49 3.00 -7.90
N GLN A 8 -11.15 3.73 -6.84
CA GLN A 8 -10.01 3.37 -5.98
C GLN A 8 -10.36 3.52 -4.51
N THR A 9 -9.95 2.52 -3.71
CA THR A 9 -9.81 2.66 -2.26
C THR A 9 -8.36 2.33 -1.88
N THR A 10 -7.92 2.78 -0.72
CA THR A 10 -6.64 2.38 -0.10
C THR A 10 -6.85 1.53 1.14
N LEU A 11 -8.06 1.01 1.34
CA LEU A 11 -8.46 0.20 2.49
C LEU A 11 -8.57 -1.27 2.09
N LEU A 12 -7.89 -2.11 2.85
CA LEU A 12 -8.24 -3.52 3.00
C LEU A 12 -9.34 -3.64 4.07
N SER A 13 -10.16 -4.68 3.96
CA SER A 13 -11.17 -4.99 4.98
C SER A 13 -10.46 -5.44 6.26
N THR A 14 -10.91 -4.91 7.39
CA THR A 14 -10.59 -5.37 8.74
C THR A 14 -11.82 -6.06 9.35
N GLU A 15 -11.72 -6.57 10.57
CA GLU A 15 -12.88 -7.12 11.29
C GLU A 15 -13.93 -6.04 11.62
N GLU A 16 -13.51 -4.78 11.80
CA GLU A 16 -14.38 -3.68 12.23
C GLU A 16 -14.77 -2.71 11.09
N ASP A 17 -14.03 -2.73 9.98
CA ASP A 17 -14.25 -1.86 8.81
C ASP A 17 -14.08 -2.65 7.51
N ASP A 18 -15.18 -2.82 6.77
CA ASP A 18 -15.21 -3.55 5.50
C ASP A 18 -15.22 -2.63 4.26
N TRP A 19 -14.92 -1.33 4.45
CA TRP A 19 -14.93 -0.30 3.42
C TRP A 19 -13.79 -0.50 2.41
N THR A 20 -13.99 -1.42 1.46
CA THR A 20 -13.03 -1.77 0.43
C THR A 20 -13.56 -1.46 -0.97
N ILE A 21 -12.69 -1.49 -1.98
CA ILE A 21 -13.12 -1.30 -3.37
C ILE A 21 -14.15 -2.35 -3.81
N ALA A 22 -14.17 -3.53 -3.16
CA ALA A 22 -15.13 -4.58 -3.43
C ALA A 22 -16.58 -4.14 -3.14
N ARG A 23 -16.79 -3.22 -2.19
CA ARG A 23 -18.11 -2.66 -1.86
C ARG A 23 -18.70 -1.81 -2.99
N PHE A 24 -17.87 -1.36 -3.93
CA PHE A 24 -18.29 -0.58 -5.10
C PHE A 24 -18.59 -1.45 -6.33
N SER A 25 -18.75 -2.77 -6.16
CA SER A 25 -19.00 -3.72 -7.26
C SER A 25 -20.22 -3.34 -8.11
N MET A 26 -21.34 -2.97 -7.48
CA MET A 26 -22.56 -2.57 -8.20
C MET A 26 -22.35 -1.32 -9.05
N LEU A 27 -21.65 -0.31 -8.52
CA LEU A 27 -21.32 0.91 -9.26
C LEU A 27 -20.37 0.61 -10.42
N ARG A 28 -19.33 -0.19 -10.16
CA ARG A 28 -18.37 -0.65 -11.17
C ARG A 28 -19.11 -1.34 -12.32
N ASP A 29 -19.97 -2.29 -12.00
CA ASP A 29 -20.66 -3.13 -12.98
C ASP A 29 -21.71 -2.32 -13.75
N TYR A 30 -22.43 -1.41 -13.08
CA TYR A 30 -23.32 -0.48 -13.75
C TYR A 30 -22.57 0.34 -14.81
N LEU A 31 -21.49 1.03 -14.41
CA LEU A 31 -20.70 1.87 -15.30
C LEU A 31 -20.05 1.05 -16.43
N ALA A 32 -19.52 -0.14 -16.15
CA ALA A 32 -18.88 -0.99 -17.15
C ALA A 32 -19.87 -1.52 -18.21
N ASN A 33 -21.15 -1.66 -17.85
CA ASN A 33 -22.20 -2.15 -18.73
C ASN A 33 -22.91 -1.05 -19.53
N LEU A 34 -22.65 0.22 -19.26
CA LEU A 34 -23.19 1.32 -20.06
C LEU A 34 -22.60 1.28 -21.48
N LYS A 35 -23.49 1.30 -22.48
CA LYS A 35 -23.13 1.21 -23.90
C LYS A 35 -23.71 2.38 -24.68
N GLU A 36 -22.99 2.77 -25.73
CA GLU A 36 -23.51 3.63 -26.77
C GLU A 36 -24.63 2.92 -27.53
N VAL A 37 -25.40 3.69 -28.31
CA VAL A 37 -26.39 3.14 -29.26
C VAL A 37 -25.73 2.17 -30.26
N SER A 38 -24.44 2.37 -30.56
CA SER A 38 -23.63 1.50 -31.42
C SER A 38 -23.31 0.12 -30.80
N GLY A 39 -23.63 -0.09 -29.51
CA GLY A 39 -23.30 -1.29 -28.75
C GLY A 39 -21.89 -1.30 -28.13
N SER A 40 -21.08 -0.28 -28.43
CA SER A 40 -19.74 -0.11 -27.84
C SER A 40 -19.83 0.34 -26.37
N SER A 41 -18.93 -0.13 -25.51
CA SER A 41 -18.88 0.33 -24.10
C SER A 41 -18.56 1.82 -24.00
N LEU A 42 -19.35 2.54 -23.20
CA LEU A 42 -19.12 3.95 -22.88
C LEU A 42 -17.89 4.14 -21.98
N TYR A 43 -17.71 3.24 -21.02
CA TYR A 43 -16.67 3.35 -20.01
C TYR A 43 -15.77 2.12 -19.95
N GLN A 44 -14.48 2.36 -19.72
CA GLN A 44 -13.54 1.34 -19.25
C GLN A 44 -13.28 1.59 -17.77
N VAL A 45 -13.89 0.77 -16.91
CA VAL A 45 -13.84 0.95 -15.45
C VAL A 45 -12.79 0.06 -14.83
N THR A 46 -11.84 0.64 -14.11
CA THR A 46 -10.87 -0.09 -13.29
C THR A 46 -11.20 0.13 -11.83
N ALA A 47 -11.44 -0.96 -11.10
CA ALA A 47 -11.47 -0.96 -9.64
C ALA A 47 -10.06 -1.30 -9.12
N ARG A 48 -9.48 -0.45 -8.27
CA ARG A 48 -8.12 -0.63 -7.75
C ARG A 48 -8.11 -0.54 -6.22
N ASP A 49 -7.65 -1.61 -5.61
CA ASP A 49 -7.14 -1.69 -4.24
C ASP A 49 -5.97 -2.67 -4.32
N LYS A 50 -4.85 -2.20 -4.89
CA LYS A 50 -3.72 -3.06 -5.26
C LYS A 50 -2.57 -2.97 -4.27
N LEU A 51 -2.53 -1.95 -3.41
CA LEU A 51 -1.34 -1.64 -2.64
C LEU A 51 -0.87 -2.85 -1.82
N LEU A 52 -1.83 -3.52 -1.17
CA LEU A 52 -1.58 -4.66 -0.29
C LEU A 52 -2.02 -6.01 -0.91
N LYS A 53 -2.20 -6.08 -2.22
CA LYS A 53 -2.60 -7.32 -2.92
C LYS A 53 -1.40 -8.05 -3.50
N ASN A 54 -1.38 -9.36 -3.33
CA ASN A 54 -0.51 -10.27 -4.06
C ASN A 54 -1.30 -11.51 -4.50
N PRO A 55 -1.80 -11.56 -5.75
CA PRO A 55 -2.57 -12.70 -6.25
C PRO A 55 -1.82 -14.04 -6.20
N GLU A 56 -0.48 -14.00 -6.19
CA GLU A 56 0.37 -15.18 -6.14
C GLU A 56 0.61 -15.69 -4.69
N SER A 57 0.19 -14.92 -3.68
CA SER A 57 0.24 -15.37 -2.29
C SER A 57 -0.94 -16.31 -1.97
N PRO A 58 -0.80 -17.22 -0.99
CA PRO A 58 -1.89 -18.09 -0.53
C PRO A 58 -3.20 -17.36 -0.16
N THR A 59 -3.11 -16.10 0.27
CA THR A 59 -4.27 -15.30 0.72
C THR A 59 -4.74 -14.26 -0.30
N GLY A 60 -4.04 -14.11 -1.42
CA GLY A 60 -4.28 -13.02 -2.38
C GLY A 60 -3.85 -11.63 -1.86
N THR A 61 -3.16 -11.55 -0.72
CA THR A 61 -2.70 -10.33 -0.04
C THR A 61 -1.24 -10.44 0.36
N ILE A 62 -0.55 -9.30 0.47
CA ILE A 62 0.80 -9.25 1.03
C ILE A 62 0.76 -9.79 2.46
N GLN A 63 1.52 -10.85 2.75
CA GLN A 63 1.57 -11.48 4.07
C GLN A 63 2.81 -11.08 4.85
N TYR A 64 3.91 -10.79 4.14
CA TYR A 64 5.19 -10.48 4.76
C TYR A 64 5.66 -9.07 4.41
N PHE A 65 6.01 -8.31 5.44
CA PHE A 65 6.70 -7.02 5.34
C PHE A 65 8.06 -7.13 6.05
N PRO A 66 9.10 -6.47 5.51
CA PRO A 66 10.26 -6.09 6.32
C PRO A 66 9.80 -5.29 7.53
N ALA A 67 10.15 -5.74 8.72
CA ALA A 67 9.76 -5.08 9.97
C ALA A 67 10.87 -5.11 11.01
N HIS A 68 11.08 -3.97 11.66
CA HIS A 68 11.91 -3.88 12.86
C HIS A 68 11.21 -4.65 14.00
N PRO A 69 11.94 -5.40 14.86
CA PRO A 69 11.37 -5.97 16.08
C PRO A 69 10.84 -4.93 17.09
N HIS A 70 11.02 -3.62 16.87
CA HIS A 70 10.60 -2.56 17.78
C HIS A 70 9.90 -1.42 17.01
N GLU A 71 9.29 -0.50 17.74
CA GLU A 71 8.43 0.53 17.19
C GLU A 71 9.19 1.58 16.37
N GLY A 72 8.80 1.76 15.10
CA GLY A 72 9.21 2.94 14.34
C GLY A 72 8.28 4.15 14.57
N GLY A 73 8.81 5.37 14.42
CA GLY A 73 8.08 6.60 14.69
C GLY A 73 7.45 7.24 13.45
N ILE A 74 6.24 6.81 13.07
CA ILE A 74 5.41 7.52 12.08
C ILE A 74 4.00 7.78 12.62
N GLY A 75 3.39 8.90 12.23
CA GLY A 75 2.06 9.30 12.69
C GLY A 75 1.35 10.20 11.69
N VAL A 76 0.03 10.22 11.78
CA VAL A 76 -0.81 11.15 11.01
C VAL A 76 -1.09 12.35 11.88
N PRO A 77 -0.65 13.56 11.52
CA PRO A 77 -0.95 14.74 12.31
C PRO A 77 -2.43 15.12 12.16
N ASP A 78 -3.03 15.71 13.19
CA ASP A 78 -4.47 16.02 13.26
C ASP A 78 -4.99 16.86 12.09
N TYR A 79 -4.14 17.72 11.52
CA TYR A 79 -4.50 18.56 10.38
C TYR A 79 -4.51 17.82 9.04
N ALA A 80 -3.90 16.63 8.94
CA ALA A 80 -3.77 15.88 7.69
C ALA A 80 -5.02 15.05 7.41
N LYS A 81 -6.10 15.73 6.98
CA LYS A 81 -7.42 15.13 6.66
C LYS A 81 -7.39 14.07 5.55
N HIS A 82 -6.33 14.04 4.74
CA HIS A 82 -6.19 13.14 3.60
C HIS A 82 -5.15 12.04 3.83
N ALA A 83 -4.63 11.92 5.06
CA ALA A 83 -3.68 10.89 5.45
C ALA A 83 -4.30 9.93 6.46
N ARG A 84 -3.86 8.67 6.45
CA ARG A 84 -4.30 7.64 7.40
C ARG A 84 -3.26 6.56 7.58
N VAL A 85 -3.30 5.89 8.72
CA VAL A 85 -2.62 4.62 8.96
C VAL A 85 -3.33 3.54 8.14
N ILE A 86 -2.60 2.78 7.34
CA ILE A 86 -3.13 1.69 6.51
C ILE A 86 -2.61 0.31 6.91
N ALA A 87 -1.58 0.27 7.76
CA ALA A 87 -1.08 -0.96 8.36
C ALA A 87 -0.45 -0.64 9.73
N THR A 88 -0.58 -1.57 10.65
CA THR A 88 0.04 -1.53 11.99
C THR A 88 0.89 -2.76 12.22
N GLY A 89 1.96 -2.60 13.00
CA GLY A 89 2.80 -3.70 13.49
C GLY A 89 2.64 -3.89 14.99
N LYS A 90 3.23 -4.95 15.53
CA LYS A 90 3.35 -5.21 16.97
C LYS A 90 4.82 -5.33 17.34
N SER A 91 5.27 -4.56 18.33
CA SER A 91 6.65 -4.60 18.80
C SER A 91 6.93 -5.94 19.48
N LEU A 92 8.04 -6.59 19.15
CA LEU A 92 8.53 -7.78 19.85
C LEU A 92 9.28 -7.41 21.14
N VAL A 93 9.62 -6.13 21.33
CA VAL A 93 10.28 -5.64 22.54
C VAL A 93 9.27 -5.25 23.59
N THR A 94 8.21 -4.53 23.21
CA THR A 94 7.24 -3.94 24.14
C THR A 94 5.83 -4.52 24.02
N GLU A 95 5.56 -5.35 23.02
CA GLU A 95 4.23 -5.87 22.65
C GLU A 95 3.21 -4.80 22.23
N ARG A 96 3.62 -3.54 22.10
CA ARG A 96 2.72 -2.44 21.69
C ARG A 96 2.43 -2.49 20.20
N THR A 97 1.18 -2.16 19.86
CA THR A 97 0.81 -1.85 18.47
C THR A 97 1.39 -0.50 18.07
N PHE A 98 1.96 -0.42 16.87
CA PHE A 98 2.50 0.82 16.31
C PHE A 98 2.13 0.99 14.83
N ASN A 99 2.22 2.22 14.34
CA ASN A 99 1.92 2.53 12.94
C ASN A 99 3.03 2.00 12.04
N LEU A 100 2.69 1.10 11.11
CA LEU A 100 3.63 0.51 10.18
C LEU A 100 3.69 1.28 8.86
N ALA A 101 2.52 1.65 8.34
CA ALA A 101 2.40 2.37 7.08
C ALA A 101 1.31 3.43 7.13
N ILE A 102 1.61 4.60 6.56
CA ILE A 102 0.70 5.73 6.40
C ILE A 102 0.63 6.08 4.92
N ALA A 103 -0.59 6.24 4.42
CA ALA A 103 -0.86 6.70 3.07
C ALA A 103 -1.61 8.04 3.12
N ALA A 104 -1.19 8.98 2.29
CA ALA A 104 -1.93 10.21 2.03
C ALA A 104 -2.34 10.28 0.56
N GLU A 105 -3.62 10.50 0.33
CA GLU A 105 -4.17 10.70 -1.02
C GLU A 105 -3.83 12.09 -1.56
N ARG A 106 -4.04 12.28 -2.87
CA ARG A 106 -3.94 13.61 -3.48
C ARG A 106 -4.92 14.56 -2.80
N CYS A 107 -4.47 15.79 -2.59
CA CYS A 107 -5.31 16.86 -2.08
C CYS A 107 -4.89 18.20 -2.69
N SER A 108 -5.76 19.20 -2.57
CA SER A 108 -5.41 20.58 -2.87
C SER A 108 -5.01 21.26 -1.56
N ASP A 109 -3.93 22.04 -1.58
CA ASP A 109 -3.58 22.88 -0.45
C ASP A 109 -4.43 24.16 -0.41
N GLU A 110 -4.27 24.97 0.64
CA GLU A 110 -4.98 26.24 0.83
C GLU A 110 -4.71 27.27 -0.28
N ARG A 111 -3.64 27.08 -1.07
CA ARG A 111 -3.26 27.92 -2.20
C ARG A 111 -3.76 27.37 -3.54
N GLY A 112 -4.49 26.26 -3.53
CA GLY A 112 -5.01 25.60 -4.73
C GLY A 112 -3.98 24.75 -5.48
N ASN A 113 -2.78 24.51 -4.93
CA ASN A 113 -1.81 23.61 -5.55
C ASN A 113 -2.28 22.16 -5.42
N GLN A 114 -2.09 21.37 -6.47
CA GLN A 114 -2.38 19.94 -6.43
C GLN A 114 -1.19 19.17 -5.86
N LEU A 115 -1.37 18.63 -4.66
CA LEU A 115 -0.38 17.81 -3.98
C LEU A 115 -0.47 16.34 -4.45
N GLY A 116 0.70 15.70 -4.53
CA GLY A 116 0.81 14.29 -4.88
C GLY A 116 0.35 13.36 -3.75
N ARG A 117 0.42 12.06 -4.02
CA ARG A 117 0.26 11.05 -2.97
C ARG A 117 1.54 10.94 -2.15
N VAL A 118 1.40 10.67 -0.87
CA VAL A 118 2.53 10.43 0.05
C VAL A 118 2.39 9.06 0.67
N PHE A 119 3.52 8.40 0.87
CA PHE A 119 3.60 7.16 1.62
C PHE A 119 4.74 7.24 2.62
N ALA A 120 4.47 6.91 3.88
CA ALA A 120 5.46 6.80 4.93
C ALA A 120 5.39 5.40 5.54
N GLN A 121 6.54 4.75 5.70
CA GLN A 121 6.63 3.43 6.33
C GLN A 121 7.68 3.46 7.43
N SER A 122 7.38 2.83 8.54
CA SER A 122 8.21 2.86 9.73
C SER A 122 9.41 1.92 9.65
N THR A 123 9.55 1.13 8.58
CA THR A 123 10.54 0.03 8.47
C THR A 123 11.63 0.28 7.43
N PHE A 124 11.59 1.40 6.70
CA PHE A 124 12.60 1.72 5.68
C PHE A 124 14.02 1.95 6.23
N HIS A 125 14.21 2.13 7.55
CA HIS A 125 15.54 2.33 8.13
C HIS A 125 16.39 1.05 8.19
N HIS A 126 15.81 -0.14 8.02
CA HIS A 126 16.57 -1.37 7.77
C HIS A 126 16.86 -1.54 6.28
N PHE A 127 17.77 -0.72 5.77
CA PHE A 127 18.23 -0.72 4.38
C PHE A 127 18.56 -2.12 3.83
N VAL A 128 19.04 -3.04 4.68
CA VAL A 128 19.43 -4.41 4.29
C VAL A 128 18.24 -5.26 3.84
N ASP A 129 17.09 -5.14 4.49
CA ASP A 129 15.92 -5.95 4.14
C ASP A 129 15.32 -5.50 2.80
N TYR A 130 15.50 -4.22 2.45
CA TYR A 130 15.13 -3.68 1.14
C TYR A 130 16.18 -3.92 0.05
N ASN A 131 17.39 -4.34 0.41
CA ASN A 131 18.37 -4.86 -0.56
C ASN A 131 18.04 -6.30 -1.00
N TRP A 132 17.04 -6.95 -0.36
CA TRP A 132 16.54 -8.32 -0.64
C TRP A 132 17.56 -9.45 -0.49
N ASP A 133 18.84 -9.12 -0.39
CA ASP A 133 19.94 -10.02 -0.09
C ASP A 133 20.72 -9.46 1.11
N ILE A 134 20.50 -10.07 2.28
CA ILE A 134 21.12 -9.62 3.52
C ILE A 134 22.64 -9.81 3.54
N SER A 135 23.19 -10.64 2.63
CA SER A 135 24.64 -10.82 2.51
C SER A 135 25.35 -9.56 1.98
N THR A 136 24.60 -8.61 1.42
CA THR A 136 25.10 -7.31 0.97
C THR A 136 25.47 -6.36 2.11
N GLY A 137 25.09 -6.68 3.36
CA GLY A 137 25.41 -5.90 4.55
C GLY A 137 24.60 -4.60 4.71
N CYS A 138 24.83 -3.89 5.82
CA CYS A 138 24.25 -2.58 6.14
C CYS A 138 25.30 -1.45 6.04
N PRO A 139 24.85 -0.17 5.95
CA PRO A 139 25.71 0.95 6.28
C PRO A 139 26.33 0.82 7.68
N SER A 140 27.58 1.23 7.84
CA SER A 140 28.37 1.02 9.07
C SER A 140 27.89 1.78 10.31
N PHE A 141 26.94 2.71 10.16
CA PHE A 141 26.30 3.40 11.30
C PHE A 141 25.09 2.65 11.86
N VAL A 142 24.70 1.52 11.25
CA VAL A 142 23.60 0.67 11.73
C VAL A 142 24.19 -0.35 12.70
N ASP A 143 23.93 -0.15 13.99
CA ASP A 143 24.43 -1.03 15.07
C ASP A 143 23.56 -2.30 15.27
N GLU A 144 22.36 -2.32 14.67
CA GLU A 144 21.41 -3.43 14.81
C GLU A 144 21.76 -4.59 13.87
N PRO A 145 21.69 -5.85 14.35
CA PRO A 145 21.95 -7.01 13.51
C PRO A 145 20.88 -7.15 12.41
N PRO A 146 21.25 -7.61 11.20
CA PRO A 146 20.28 -7.86 10.14
C PRO A 146 19.29 -8.96 10.53
N GLY A 147 18.06 -8.85 10.06
CA GLY A 147 17.08 -9.93 10.16
C GLY A 147 17.42 -11.09 9.21
N GLU A 148 16.90 -12.28 9.52
CA GLU A 148 17.06 -13.48 8.66
C GLU A 148 15.75 -13.85 7.92
N GLY A 149 14.68 -13.05 8.09
CA GLY A 149 13.34 -13.36 7.58
C GLY A 149 13.31 -13.55 6.06
N MET A 150 13.98 -12.67 5.32
CA MET A 150 14.05 -12.76 3.85
C MET A 150 14.74 -14.01 3.33
N GLN A 151 15.68 -14.59 4.10
CA GLN A 151 16.35 -15.83 3.72
C GLN A 151 15.53 -17.07 4.08
N LYS A 152 14.83 -17.03 5.22
CA LYS A 152 14.10 -18.18 5.76
C LYS A 152 12.70 -18.34 5.19
N GLU A 153 12.08 -17.26 4.73
CA GLU A 153 10.72 -17.25 4.20
C GLU A 153 10.73 -16.91 2.70
N PRO A 154 10.64 -17.91 1.81
CA PRO A 154 10.63 -17.69 0.36
C PRO A 154 9.54 -16.73 -0.11
N GLN A 155 8.39 -16.68 0.58
CA GLN A 155 7.31 -15.77 0.23
C GLN A 155 7.65 -14.30 0.54
N ALA A 156 8.54 -14.02 1.49
CA ALA A 156 8.83 -12.66 1.93
C ALA A 156 9.42 -11.79 0.80
N VAL A 157 10.31 -12.36 0.00
CA VAL A 157 10.90 -11.66 -1.16
C VAL A 157 9.85 -11.39 -2.24
N ALA A 158 9.01 -12.39 -2.56
CA ALA A 158 7.96 -12.25 -3.55
C ALA A 158 6.91 -11.19 -3.14
N ASP A 159 6.50 -11.22 -1.86
CA ASP A 159 5.58 -10.26 -1.27
C ASP A 159 6.17 -8.85 -1.31
N ILE A 160 7.39 -8.63 -0.83
CA ILE A 160 7.94 -7.27 -0.80
C ILE A 160 8.13 -6.68 -2.20
N GLN A 161 8.52 -7.50 -3.18
CA GLN A 161 8.67 -7.05 -4.57
C GLN A 161 7.32 -6.68 -5.18
N CYS A 162 6.28 -7.49 -4.92
CA CYS A 162 4.91 -7.20 -5.33
C CYS A 162 4.42 -5.89 -4.70
N TYR A 163 4.62 -5.72 -3.40
CA TYR A 163 4.28 -4.50 -2.68
C TYR A 163 5.00 -3.27 -3.23
N VAL A 164 6.32 -3.32 -3.45
CA VAL A 164 7.09 -2.18 -4.00
C VAL A 164 6.57 -1.81 -5.40
N LYS A 165 6.27 -2.80 -6.24
CA LYS A 165 5.64 -2.56 -7.55
C LYS A 165 4.27 -1.90 -7.42
N ASN A 166 3.42 -2.40 -6.51
CA ASN A 166 2.10 -1.85 -6.27
C ASN A 166 2.18 -0.42 -5.73
N LEU A 167 3.13 -0.15 -4.83
CA LEU A 167 3.39 1.17 -4.27
C LEU A 167 3.87 2.14 -5.34
N ALA A 168 4.79 1.75 -6.22
CA ALA A 168 5.23 2.59 -7.33
C ALA A 168 4.07 2.96 -8.27
N LEU A 169 3.22 1.98 -8.62
CA LEU A 169 2.00 2.22 -9.41
C LEU A 169 0.96 3.07 -8.68
N TRP A 170 0.91 2.97 -7.34
CA TRP A 170 0.06 3.81 -6.52
C TRP A 170 0.64 5.21 -6.32
N LEU A 171 1.95 5.43 -6.31
CA LEU A 171 2.50 6.79 -6.21
C LEU A 171 2.46 7.53 -7.56
N ALA A 172 2.41 6.79 -8.67
CA ALA A 172 2.44 7.35 -10.02
C ALA A 172 1.39 8.46 -10.25
N PRO A 173 1.72 9.47 -11.08
CA PRO A 173 0.75 10.42 -11.61
C PRO A 173 -0.44 9.75 -12.29
N THR A 174 -1.64 10.29 -12.12
CA THR A 174 -2.78 9.91 -12.96
C THR A 174 -2.55 10.46 -14.37
N SER A 175 -2.24 9.56 -15.30
CA SER A 175 -2.10 9.81 -16.74
C SER A 175 -3.44 9.85 -17.46
#